data_AF-A0A075I1I2-F1
#
_entry.id   AF-A0A075I1I2-F1
#
_cell.length_a   1.000
_cell.length_b   1.000
_cell.length_c   1.000
_cell.angle_alpha   90.00
_cell.angle_beta   90.00
_cell.angle_gamma   90.00
#
_symmetry.space_group_name_H-M   'P 1'
#
loop_
_entity.id
_entity.type
_entity.pdbx_description
1 polymer ?
#
loop_
_entity_poly.entity_id
_entity_poly.type
_entity_poly.pdbx_seq_one_letter_code
_entity_poly.pdbx_strand_id
1 'polypeptide(L)'
;MIPQVGSIEELNHIKSIYDNVKLEMEKKYKIKFKINFGTMLEVVRACLTSNELAKTAEFFSFGTNDLTQAVFSFSREDAESKFLPEYMEKEILETSPFQSIDENGVGNLMNIAISRGRKIKNNLEIGICGEHGGDPNSIKFCHDADVSYVSASPHRIPIAIVAAAQAAINKNKNPS
;
A
#
# COMPACT_ATOMS: atom_id res chain seq x y z
N MET A 1 1.55 9.13 -9.14
CA MET A 1 2.03 8.47 -7.92
C MET A 1 3.54 8.30 -8.05
N ILE A 2 4.31 8.64 -7.02
CA ILE A 2 5.78 8.54 -7.06
C ILE A 2 6.23 7.26 -6.33
N PRO A 3 6.91 6.32 -7.01
CA PRO A 3 7.41 5.08 -6.41
C PRO A 3 8.74 5.30 -5.66
N GLN A 4 9.12 4.30 -4.86
CA GLN A 4 10.44 4.14 -4.21
C GLN A 4 10.90 5.37 -3.40
N VAL A 5 9.93 6.10 -2.85
CA VAL A 5 10.20 7.23 -1.96
C VAL A 5 10.60 6.70 -0.59
N GLY A 6 11.72 7.17 -0.06
CA GLY A 6 12.19 6.92 1.29
C GLY A 6 12.18 8.16 2.19
N SER A 7 12.15 9.38 1.63
CA SER A 7 12.16 10.64 2.38
C SER A 7 11.22 11.73 1.85
N ILE A 8 10.94 12.73 2.68
CA ILE A 8 10.12 13.88 2.29
C ILE A 8 10.86 14.79 1.30
N GLU A 9 12.19 14.84 1.36
CA GLU A 9 13.03 15.59 0.43
C GLU A 9 12.92 15.04 -1.00
N GLU A 10 12.97 13.72 -1.16
CA GLU A 10 12.76 13.04 -2.45
C GLU A 10 11.37 13.37 -3.01
N LEU A 11 10.34 13.24 -2.18
CA LEU A 11 8.96 13.52 -2.59
C LEU A 11 8.76 14.99 -2.98
N ASN A 12 9.32 15.93 -2.22
CA ASN A 12 9.24 17.37 -2.49
C ASN A 12 10.00 17.76 -3.76
N HIS A 13 11.14 17.13 -4.02
CA HIS A 13 11.89 17.34 -5.25
C HIS A 13 11.02 17.00 -6.47
N ILE A 14 10.39 15.84 -6.47
CA ILE A 14 9.49 15.42 -7.56
C ILE A 14 8.22 16.27 -7.62
N LYS A 15 7.68 16.69 -6.47
CA LYS A 15 6.52 17.60 -6.40
C LYS A 15 6.79 18.92 -7.11
N SER A 16 7.98 19.51 -6.91
CA SER A 16 8.38 20.74 -7.60
C SER A 16 8.38 20.58 -9.12
N ILE A 17 8.94 19.47 -9.62
CA ILE A 17 8.92 19.15 -11.05
C ILE A 17 7.48 19.00 -11.55
N TYR A 18 6.65 18.24 -10.84
CA TYR A 18 5.25 18.04 -11.16
C TYR A 18 4.47 19.36 -11.21
N ASP A 19 4.63 20.25 -10.23
CA ASP A 19 3.90 21.51 -10.15
C ASP A 19 4.30 22.46 -11.29
N ASN A 20 5.59 22.50 -11.66
CA ASN A 20 6.06 23.27 -12.81
C ASN A 20 5.43 22.80 -14.12
N VAL A 21 5.46 21.49 -14.39
CA VAL A 21 4.88 20.91 -15.61
C VAL A 21 3.36 21.11 -15.63
N LYS A 22 2.69 20.90 -14.49
CA LYS A 22 1.25 21.12 -14.38
C LYS A 22 0.90 22.56 -14.74
N LEU A 23 1.59 23.55 -14.16
CA LEU A 23 1.35 24.97 -14.43
C LEU A 23 1.60 25.33 -15.90
N GLU A 24 2.63 24.77 -16.53
CA GLU A 24 2.90 24.97 -17.95
C GLU A 24 1.75 24.44 -18.82
N MET A 25 1.31 23.20 -18.56
CA MET A 25 0.22 22.58 -19.31
C MET A 25 -1.11 23.29 -19.09
N GLU A 26 -1.43 23.69 -17.86
CA GLU A 26 -2.66 24.46 -17.57
C GLU A 26 -2.68 25.79 -18.33
N LYS A 27 -1.54 26.48 -18.46
CA LYS A 27 -1.43 27.72 -19.24
C LYS A 27 -1.58 27.45 -20.74
N LYS A 28 -0.88 26.43 -21.25
CA LYS A 28 -0.88 26.06 -22.67
C LYS A 28 -2.27 25.70 -23.18
N TYR A 29 -3.01 24.89 -22.40
CA TYR A 29 -4.32 24.39 -22.79
C TYR A 29 -5.49 25.21 -22.22
N LYS A 30 -5.22 26.17 -21.33
CA LYS A 30 -6.24 26.99 -20.64
C LYS A 30 -7.28 26.15 -19.89
N ILE A 31 -6.84 25.01 -19.34
CA ILE A 31 -7.66 24.08 -18.56
C ILE A 31 -7.02 23.91 -17.19
N LYS A 32 -7.82 23.80 -16.13
CA LYS A 32 -7.35 23.44 -14.79
C LYS A 32 -7.43 21.94 -14.58
N PHE A 33 -6.33 21.33 -14.17
CA PHE A 33 -6.26 19.88 -13.93
C PHE A 33 -6.43 19.56 -12.44
N LYS A 34 -7.46 18.79 -12.11
CA LYS A 34 -7.61 18.19 -10.78
C LYS A 34 -6.95 16.81 -10.80
N ILE A 35 -5.69 16.77 -10.41
CA ILE A 35 -4.87 15.55 -10.33
C ILE A 35 -4.28 15.52 -8.94
N ASN A 36 -4.54 14.44 -8.20
CA ASN A 36 -3.95 14.23 -6.88
C ASN A 36 -2.50 13.78 -7.04
N PHE A 37 -1.59 14.36 -6.26
CA PHE A 37 -0.20 13.96 -6.17
C PHE A 37 0.01 13.10 -4.93
N GLY A 38 0.41 11.84 -5.11
CA GLY A 38 0.61 10.89 -4.00
C GLY A 38 1.83 10.01 -4.22
N THR A 39 2.10 9.13 -3.27
CA THR A 39 3.30 8.28 -3.26
C THR A 39 2.98 6.83 -2.93
N MET A 40 3.82 5.93 -3.43
CA MET A 40 3.77 4.53 -3.04
C MET A 40 4.51 4.34 -1.70
N LEU A 41 3.88 3.61 -0.78
CA LEU A 41 4.50 3.16 0.46
C LEU A 41 5.01 1.73 0.27
N GLU A 42 6.26 1.64 -0.17
CA GLU A 42 6.95 0.38 -0.46
C GLU A 42 8.36 0.30 0.12
N VAL A 43 8.83 1.40 0.72
CA VAL A 43 10.10 1.49 1.44
C VAL A 43 9.79 1.53 2.95
N VAL A 44 10.52 0.73 3.75
CA VAL A 44 10.32 0.67 5.21
C VAL A 44 10.45 2.06 5.86
N ARG A 45 11.45 2.85 5.44
CA ARG A 45 11.65 4.22 5.93
C ARG A 45 10.45 5.12 5.65
N ALA A 46 9.81 5.01 4.48
CA ALA A 46 8.63 5.80 4.14
C ALA A 46 7.42 5.44 5.01
N CYS A 47 7.23 4.16 5.34
CA CYS A 47 6.18 3.75 6.26
C CYS A 47 6.42 4.36 7.67
N LEU A 48 7.66 4.27 8.15
CA LEU A 48 8.06 4.85 9.44
C LEU A 48 7.97 6.39 9.46
N THR A 49 8.15 7.08 8.34
CA THR A 49 8.12 8.56 8.28
C THR A 49 6.90 9.11 7.54
N SER A 50 5.85 8.30 7.43
CA SER A 50 4.62 8.62 6.68
C SER A 50 3.89 9.88 7.13
N ASN A 51 4.05 10.31 8.38
CA ASN A 51 3.57 11.62 8.85
C ASN A 51 4.26 12.79 8.13
N GLU A 52 5.54 12.67 7.79
CA GLU A 52 6.23 13.69 7.00
C GLU A 52 5.75 13.67 5.55
N LEU A 53 5.64 12.47 4.97
CA LEU A 53 5.15 12.28 3.60
C LEU A 53 3.74 12.82 3.39
N ALA A 54 2.85 12.66 4.37
CA ALA A 54 1.46 13.12 4.32
C ALA A 54 1.31 14.66 4.24
N LYS A 55 2.37 15.42 4.54
CA LYS A 55 2.39 16.88 4.34
C LYS A 55 2.35 17.26 2.86
N THR A 56 2.92 16.42 2.00
CA THR A 56 3.00 16.65 0.54
C THR A 56 2.10 15.72 -0.25
N ALA A 57 2.00 14.45 0.15
CA ALA A 57 1.15 13.47 -0.52
C ALA A 57 -0.34 13.68 -0.21
N GLU A 58 -1.15 13.61 -1.25
CA GLU A 58 -2.61 13.67 -1.21
C GLU A 58 -3.26 12.31 -1.02
N PHE A 59 -2.53 11.23 -1.33
CA PHE A 59 -2.92 9.85 -1.07
C PHE A 59 -1.67 8.97 -0.91
N PHE A 60 -1.84 7.80 -0.30
CA PHE A 60 -0.86 6.73 -0.27
C PHE A 60 -1.38 5.48 -1.00
N SER A 61 -0.46 4.71 -1.58
CA SER A 61 -0.76 3.35 -2.05
C SER A 61 0.33 2.41 -1.55
N PHE A 62 0.00 1.38 -0.80
CA PHE A 62 0.98 0.38 -0.39
C PHE A 62 1.40 -0.48 -1.58
N GLY A 63 2.70 -0.45 -1.90
CA GLY A 63 3.34 -1.38 -2.82
C GLY A 63 3.81 -2.59 -2.03
N THR A 64 2.86 -3.46 -1.65
CA THR A 64 3.14 -4.51 -0.66
C THR A 64 4.08 -5.60 -1.16
N ASN A 65 4.22 -5.79 -2.48
CA ASN A 65 5.24 -6.71 -3.01
C ASN A 65 6.64 -6.27 -2.57
N ASP A 66 7.03 -5.02 -2.85
CA ASP A 66 8.33 -4.46 -2.49
C ASP A 66 8.45 -4.23 -0.98
N LEU A 67 7.36 -3.83 -0.32
CA LEU A 67 7.35 -3.70 1.14
C LEU A 67 7.62 -5.03 1.83
N THR A 68 7.00 -6.13 1.38
CA THR A 68 7.28 -7.48 1.89
C THR A 68 8.74 -7.85 1.68
N GLN A 69 9.29 -7.61 0.48
CA GLN A 69 10.71 -7.87 0.21
C GLN A 69 11.60 -7.12 1.20
N ALA A 70 11.32 -5.84 1.45
CA ALA A 70 12.10 -5.02 2.37
C ALA A 70 11.95 -5.43 3.84
N VAL A 71 10.75 -5.82 4.27
CA VAL A 71 10.48 -6.25 5.66
C VAL A 71 11.12 -7.61 5.96
N PHE A 72 10.98 -8.58 5.06
CA PHE A 72 11.57 -9.91 5.23
C PHE A 72 13.04 -9.98 4.82
N SER A 73 13.55 -8.96 4.12
CA SER A 73 14.83 -9.04 3.41
C SER A 73 14.88 -10.22 2.44
N PHE A 74 13.75 -10.52 1.81
CA PHE A 74 13.62 -11.58 0.82
C PHE A 74 13.67 -10.97 -0.57
N SER A 75 14.68 -11.33 -1.35
CA SER A 75 14.58 -11.24 -2.81
C SER A 75 13.50 -12.22 -3.24
N ARG A 76 12.40 -11.74 -3.83
CA ARG A 76 11.24 -12.58 -4.14
C ARG A 76 11.60 -13.77 -5.01
N GLU A 77 12.32 -13.53 -6.11
CA GLU A 77 12.71 -14.58 -7.07
C GLU A 77 13.61 -15.63 -6.42
N ASP A 78 14.56 -15.22 -5.59
CA ASP A 78 15.44 -16.13 -4.86
C ASP A 78 14.69 -16.90 -3.78
N ALA A 79 13.80 -16.24 -3.05
CA ALA A 79 13.05 -16.83 -1.95
C ALA A 79 12.09 -17.90 -2.47
N GLU A 80 11.30 -17.57 -3.50
CA GLU A 80 10.30 -18.47 -4.12
C GLU A 80 10.97 -19.72 -4.73
N SER A 81 12.16 -19.58 -5.32
CA SER A 81 12.84 -20.68 -6.00
C SER A 81 13.76 -21.52 -5.11
N LYS A 82 14.27 -20.99 -3.99
CA LYS A 82 15.32 -21.67 -3.20
C LYS A 82 14.84 -22.23 -1.87
N PHE A 83 14.12 -21.45 -1.05
CA PHE A 83 13.87 -21.84 0.35
C PHE A 83 12.43 -21.67 0.84
N LEU A 84 11.59 -20.84 0.19
CA LEU A 84 10.18 -20.72 0.59
C LEU A 84 9.42 -22.06 0.54
N PRO A 85 9.58 -22.93 -0.47
CA PRO A 85 8.93 -24.24 -0.46
C PRO A 85 9.28 -25.08 0.77
N GLU A 86 10.55 -25.07 1.18
CA GLU A 86 11.01 -25.79 2.38
C GLU A 86 10.46 -25.16 3.67
N TYR A 87 10.36 -23.82 3.73
CA TYR A 87 9.77 -23.13 4.87
C TYR A 87 8.29 -23.50 5.06
N MET A 88 7.57 -23.64 3.95
CA MET A 88 6.16 -24.06 3.94
C MET A 88 6.01 -25.53 4.36
N GLU A 89 6.85 -26.42 3.82
CA GLU A 89 6.85 -27.85 4.18
C GLU A 89 7.17 -28.08 5.65
N LYS A 90 8.07 -27.26 6.21
CA LYS A 90 8.45 -27.30 7.63
C LYS A 90 7.53 -26.51 8.55
N GLU A 91 6.45 -25.92 8.01
CA GLU A 91 5.52 -25.06 8.74
C GLU A 91 6.21 -23.89 9.48
N ILE A 92 7.37 -23.45 8.97
CA ILE A 92 8.06 -22.23 9.44
C ILE A 92 7.25 -21.01 9.02
N LEU A 93 6.64 -21.08 7.84
CA LEU A 93 5.63 -20.14 7.36
C LEU A 93 4.38 -20.91 6.98
N GLU A 94 3.22 -20.43 7.43
CA GLU A 94 1.92 -21.02 7.09
C GLU A 94 1.47 -20.68 5.66
N THR A 95 1.89 -19.53 5.15
CA THR A 95 1.58 -19.04 3.79
C THR A 95 2.73 -18.20 3.28
N SER A 96 2.95 -18.20 1.96
CA SER A 96 3.94 -17.31 1.34
C SER A 96 3.58 -15.84 1.63
N PRO A 97 4.52 -15.04 2.17
CA PRO A 97 4.27 -13.63 2.48
C PRO A 97 4.10 -12.75 1.24
N PHE A 98 4.31 -13.31 0.03
CA PHE A 98 4.05 -12.67 -1.26
C PHE A 98 2.66 -12.99 -1.84
N GLN A 99 1.93 -13.93 -1.21
CA GLN A 99 0.58 -14.33 -1.61
C GLN A 99 -0.46 -13.73 -0.68
N SER A 100 -0.25 -13.86 0.63
CA SER A 100 -1.09 -13.27 1.68
C SER A 100 -0.22 -12.37 2.54
N ILE A 101 -0.78 -11.23 2.96
CA ILE A 101 -0.06 -10.26 3.77
C ILE A 101 0.36 -10.90 5.10
N ASP A 102 1.61 -10.71 5.48
CA ASP A 102 2.08 -10.99 6.83
C ASP A 102 1.53 -9.91 7.77
N GLU A 103 0.46 -10.23 8.51
CA GLU A 103 -0.18 -9.27 9.41
C GLU A 103 0.75 -8.80 10.54
N ASN A 104 1.66 -9.66 11.01
CA ASN A 104 2.49 -9.41 12.19
C ASN A 104 3.72 -8.54 11.89
N GLY A 105 4.33 -8.64 10.71
CA GLY A 105 5.44 -7.78 10.29
C GLY A 105 4.96 -6.67 9.35
N VAL A 106 4.64 -7.04 8.11
CA VAL A 106 4.24 -6.09 7.05
C VAL A 106 2.98 -5.32 7.44
N GLY A 107 1.96 -6.02 7.95
CA GLY A 107 0.70 -5.43 8.41
C GLY A 107 0.90 -4.45 9.57
N ASN A 108 1.74 -4.76 10.55
CA ASN A 108 2.08 -3.83 11.61
C ASN A 108 2.76 -2.55 11.08
N LEU A 109 3.65 -2.68 10.10
CA LEU A 109 4.27 -1.53 9.45
C LEU A 109 3.24 -0.69 8.67
N MET A 110 2.29 -1.33 7.99
CA MET A 110 1.15 -0.65 7.35
C MET A 110 0.30 0.12 8.37
N ASN A 111 -0.03 -0.50 9.51
CA ASN A 111 -0.79 0.15 10.58
C ASN A 111 -0.09 1.39 11.15
N ILE A 112 1.24 1.32 11.35
CA ILE A 112 2.05 2.47 11.73
C ILE A 112 1.90 3.58 10.69
N ALA A 113 2.01 3.25 9.40
CA ALA A 113 1.96 4.23 8.33
C ALA A 113 0.58 4.87 8.15
N ILE A 114 -0.49 4.07 8.25
CA ILE A 114 -1.88 4.54 8.21
C ILE A 114 -2.13 5.50 9.36
N SER A 115 -1.79 5.10 10.59
CA SER A 115 -1.98 5.91 11.78
C SER A 115 -1.21 7.24 11.70
N ARG A 116 0.08 7.20 11.31
CA ARG A 116 0.92 8.39 11.20
C ARG A 116 0.49 9.32 10.06
N GLY A 117 0.12 8.78 8.91
CA GLY A 117 -0.40 9.56 7.79
C GLY A 117 -1.72 10.26 8.12
N ARG A 118 -2.68 9.51 8.70
CA ARG A 118 -3.99 10.07 9.06
C ARG A 118 -3.96 11.04 10.23
N LYS A 119 -2.98 10.97 11.13
CA LYS A 119 -2.74 12.02 12.13
C LYS A 119 -2.44 13.39 11.51
N ILE A 120 -1.90 13.42 10.31
CA ILE A 120 -1.58 14.66 9.59
C ILE A 120 -2.73 15.07 8.66
N LYS A 121 -3.42 14.09 8.07
CA LYS A 121 -4.56 14.31 7.19
C LYS A 121 -5.63 13.25 7.45
N ASN A 122 -6.65 13.59 8.26
CA ASN A 122 -7.65 12.63 8.74
C ASN A 122 -8.31 11.83 7.60
N ASN A 123 -8.61 12.49 6.48
CA ASN A 123 -9.24 11.87 5.31
C ASN A 123 -8.22 11.50 4.23
N LEU A 124 -6.98 11.18 4.61
CA LEU A 124 -5.97 10.70 3.67
C LEU A 124 -6.46 9.38 3.06
N GLU A 125 -6.63 9.40 1.74
CA GLU A 125 -6.95 8.21 0.97
C GLU A 125 -5.71 7.29 0.97
N ILE A 126 -5.91 6.04 1.39
CA ILE A 126 -4.84 5.06 1.48
C ILE A 126 -5.32 3.79 0.81
N GLY A 127 -4.64 3.37 -0.24
CA GLY A 127 -4.91 2.12 -0.93
C GLY A 127 -3.81 1.09 -0.78
N ILE A 128 -4.05 -0.08 -1.36
CA ILE A 128 -3.06 -1.13 -1.55
C ILE A 128 -3.10 -1.61 -3.01
N CYS A 129 -1.94 -1.90 -3.58
CA CYS A 129 -1.81 -2.54 -4.88
C CYS A 129 -0.91 -3.77 -4.81
N GLY A 130 -0.99 -4.64 -5.82
CA GLY A 130 -0.17 -5.83 -5.95
C GLY A 130 -0.97 -7.11 -5.73
N GLU A 131 -0.26 -8.21 -5.47
CA GLU A 131 -0.86 -9.54 -5.35
C GLU A 131 -1.85 -9.62 -4.19
N HIS A 132 -1.48 -9.03 -3.05
CA HIS A 132 -2.29 -8.96 -1.82
C HIS A 132 -3.62 -8.23 -2.02
N GLY A 133 -3.71 -7.32 -3.02
CA GLY A 133 -4.96 -6.62 -3.32
C GLY A 133 -6.07 -7.52 -3.86
N GLY A 134 -5.75 -8.75 -4.28
CA GLY A 134 -6.69 -9.77 -4.75
C GLY A 134 -6.80 -11.00 -3.85
N ASP A 135 -6.14 -11.00 -2.69
CA ASP A 135 -6.16 -12.10 -1.73
C ASP A 135 -7.22 -11.85 -0.63
N PRO A 136 -8.20 -12.76 -0.41
CA PRO A 136 -9.28 -12.53 0.55
C PRO A 136 -8.85 -12.24 1.99
N ASN A 137 -7.80 -12.90 2.48
CA ASN A 137 -7.30 -12.69 3.85
C ASN A 137 -6.65 -11.31 3.97
N SER A 138 -5.82 -10.94 3.01
CA SER A 138 -5.20 -9.63 2.91
C SER A 138 -6.23 -8.50 2.78
N ILE A 139 -7.31 -8.72 2.02
CA ILE A 139 -8.41 -7.76 1.90
C ILE A 139 -9.16 -7.60 3.23
N LYS A 140 -9.38 -8.69 3.96
CA LYS A 140 -9.96 -8.63 5.30
C LYS A 140 -9.06 -7.81 6.24
N PHE A 141 -7.76 -8.07 6.27
CA PHE A 141 -6.80 -7.27 7.02
C PHE A 141 -6.87 -5.78 6.63
N CYS A 142 -6.88 -5.48 5.32
CA CYS A 142 -6.97 -4.11 4.83
C CYS A 142 -8.26 -3.42 5.29
N HIS A 143 -9.39 -4.13 5.31
CA HIS A 143 -10.65 -3.60 5.84
C HIS A 143 -10.57 -3.31 7.34
N ASP A 144 -9.94 -4.20 8.12
CA ASP A 144 -9.76 -4.03 9.56
C ASP A 144 -8.81 -2.85 9.87
N ALA A 145 -7.77 -2.66 9.06
CA ALA A 145 -6.81 -1.55 9.10
C ALA A 145 -7.34 -0.23 8.50
N ASP A 146 -8.60 -0.19 8.07
CA ASP A 146 -9.26 0.99 7.48
C ASP A 146 -8.57 1.49 6.19
N VAL A 147 -8.06 0.58 5.35
CA VAL A 147 -7.58 0.91 4.01
C VAL A 147 -8.78 1.29 3.12
N SER A 148 -8.65 2.41 2.39
CA SER A 148 -9.74 3.02 1.61
C SER A 148 -10.13 2.21 0.37
N TYR A 149 -9.18 1.57 -0.29
CA TYR A 149 -9.44 0.72 -1.45
C TYR A 149 -8.36 -0.35 -1.64
N VAL A 150 -8.73 -1.42 -2.36
CA VAL A 150 -7.80 -2.45 -2.84
C VAL A 150 -7.75 -2.40 -4.37
N SER A 151 -6.56 -2.59 -4.93
CA SER A 151 -6.35 -2.65 -6.39
C SER A 151 -5.77 -4.01 -6.77
N ALA A 152 -6.51 -4.77 -7.59
CA ALA A 152 -6.17 -6.12 -8.02
C ALA A 152 -6.07 -6.22 -9.54
N SER A 153 -5.43 -7.29 -10.03
CA SER A 153 -5.44 -7.64 -11.45
C SER A 153 -6.88 -7.89 -11.95
N PRO A 154 -7.18 -7.65 -13.24
CA PRO A 154 -8.56 -7.67 -13.75
C PRO A 154 -9.35 -8.94 -13.43
N HIS A 155 -8.71 -10.11 -13.50
CA HIS A 155 -9.34 -11.40 -13.21
C HIS A 155 -9.61 -11.64 -11.71
N ARG A 156 -8.92 -10.93 -10.82
CA ARG A 156 -9.14 -10.99 -9.36
C ARG A 156 -10.14 -9.95 -8.86
N ILE A 157 -10.58 -9.00 -9.69
CA ILE A 157 -11.58 -8.00 -9.29
C ILE A 157 -12.86 -8.64 -8.70
N PRO A 158 -13.48 -9.68 -9.30
CA PRO A 158 -14.66 -10.30 -8.71
C PRO A 158 -14.41 -10.92 -7.33
N ILE A 159 -13.24 -11.53 -7.13
CA ILE A 159 -12.82 -12.10 -5.84
C ILE A 159 -12.67 -10.97 -4.82
N ALA A 160 -12.03 -9.87 -5.19
CA ALA A 160 -11.81 -8.74 -4.31
C ALA A 160 -13.12 -8.09 -3.84
N ILE A 161 -14.11 -7.97 -4.73
CA ILE A 161 -15.45 -7.46 -4.39
C ILE A 161 -16.13 -8.36 -3.36
N VAL A 162 -16.12 -9.69 -3.57
CA VAL A 162 -16.74 -10.65 -2.65
C VAL A 162 -16.04 -10.63 -1.29
N ALA A 163 -14.70 -10.64 -1.27
CA ALA A 163 -13.91 -10.60 -0.05
C ALA A 163 -14.15 -9.31 0.75
N ALA A 164 -14.17 -8.15 0.09
CA ALA A 164 -14.46 -6.87 0.74
C ALA A 164 -15.87 -6.83 1.34
N ALA A 165 -16.87 -7.37 0.61
CA ALA A 165 -18.24 -7.49 1.13
C ALA A 165 -18.32 -8.42 2.36
N GLN A 166 -17.65 -9.57 2.31
CA GLN A 166 -17.59 -10.51 3.43
C GLN A 166 -16.91 -9.89 4.65
N ALA A 167 -15.80 -9.16 4.46
CA ALA A 167 -15.11 -8.45 5.55
C ALA A 167 -16.05 -7.44 6.23
N ALA A 168 -16.77 -6.62 5.44
CA ALA A 168 -17.74 -5.66 5.97
C ALA A 168 -18.91 -6.33 6.72
N ILE A 169 -19.45 -7.44 6.20
CA ILE A 169 -20.54 -8.19 6.86
C ILE A 169 -20.06 -8.79 8.18
N ASN A 170 -18.87 -9.38 8.22
CA ASN A 170 -18.33 -10.03 9.41
C ASN A 170 -18.01 -9.02 10.51
N LYS A 171 -17.49 -7.84 10.16
CA LYS A 171 -17.25 -6.74 11.12
C LYS A 171 -18.56 -6.25 11.77
N ASN A 172 -19.64 -6.15 11.00
CA ASN A 172 -20.95 -5.77 11.53
C ASN A 172 -21.58 -6.81 12.46
N LYS A 173 -21.22 -8.10 12.32
CA LYS A 173 -21.69 -9.16 13.22
C LYS A 173 -20.97 -9.17 14.58
N ASN A 174 -19.73 -8.67 14.62
CA ASN A 174 -18.91 -8.57 15.82
C ASN A 174 -18.44 -7.13 16.04
N PRO A 175 -19.32 -6.19 16.43
CA PRO A 175 -18.90 -4.84 16.76
C PRO A 175 -17.94 -4.89 17.96
N SER A 176 -16.73 -4.40 17.76
CA SER A 176 -15.69 -4.19 18.78
C SER A 176 -16.14 -3.21 19.85
#